data_AF-A0A1E7EIV1-F1
#
_entry.id   AF-A0A1E7EIV1-F1
#
_cell.length_a   1.000
_cell.length_b   1.000
_cell.length_c   1.000
_cell.angle_alpha   90.00
_cell.angle_beta   90.00
_cell.angle_gamma   90.00
#
_symmetry.space_group_name_H-M   'P 1'
#
loop_
_entity.id
_entity.type
_entity.pdbx_description
1 polymer ?
#
loop_
_entity_poly.entity_id
_entity_poly.type
_entity_poly.pdbx_seq_one_letter_code
_entity_poly.pdbx_strand_id
1 'polypeptide(L)'
;MKTLVPVVKEGVISMIDSGYLVDVYIVSHYTMTRQDIVRKEFPSNVHIRFWDNAAPTSYDPEKRDNADAKLWHNTLGLARQHRFVVKDNLFEYDLFLNFEDDMIINSGIVDNYLSMTRTLYKLRETAPDEVSNEQLKNFHGPLTKEQLKRCYPGLMRVEVLLDEPMFGTQQELDPVPVADHPDIDSTPCCHLSDFATSDNRPKAPGSDKVFLWETNIIALGVRHIEELGWVTLLRGPRGRDNEKGLTLADHWSGTQKYFGKDRRPSPGSFNHINNEGGWMGTRQQIWEWHTEICLGGFLPPFDSPHYNFDGLDPRNVEFWSGGLNLFTARHACNMQRLVSLDPDNFARQLIYHSANNKQRQLHGKKKSFVKINDLYGQLLTVSKDAEDKMKESTKQ
;
A
#
# COMPACT_ATOMS: atom_id res chain seq x y z
N MET A 1 22.53 19.34 -0.15
CA MET A 1 22.50 17.96 -0.69
C MET A 1 21.55 17.17 0.19
N LYS A 2 20.28 17.03 -0.19
CA LYS A 2 19.29 16.33 0.64
C LYS A 2 19.43 14.85 0.35
N THR A 3 20.24 14.14 1.14
CA THR A 3 20.35 12.68 1.05
C THR A 3 19.05 12.05 1.55
N LEU A 4 18.65 10.93 0.95
CA LEU A 4 17.49 10.12 1.37
C LEU A 4 17.81 9.24 2.58
N VAL A 5 19.10 9.14 2.93
CA VAL A 5 19.62 8.38 4.07
C VAL A 5 18.93 8.69 5.40
N PRO A 6 18.65 9.96 5.79
CA PRO A 6 17.97 10.24 7.05
C PRO A 6 16.57 9.62 7.14
N VAL A 7 15.87 9.49 6.01
CA VAL A 7 14.53 8.90 5.95
C VAL A 7 14.59 7.40 6.19
N VAL A 8 15.45 6.69 5.44
CA VAL A 8 15.66 5.25 5.64
C VAL A 8 16.19 4.95 7.05
N LYS A 9 17.11 5.79 7.54
CA LYS A 9 17.70 5.69 8.88
C LYS A 9 16.65 5.83 9.99
N GLU A 10 15.65 6.70 9.83
CA GLU A 10 14.55 6.86 10.80
C GLU A 10 13.85 5.52 11.04
N GLY A 11 13.44 4.86 9.97
CA GLY A 11 12.77 3.56 10.05
C GLY A 11 13.65 2.45 10.62
N VAL A 12 14.91 2.39 10.16
CA VAL A 12 15.88 1.39 10.62
C VAL A 12 16.16 1.51 12.13
N ILE A 13 16.39 2.72 12.64
CA ILE A 13 16.62 2.94 14.07
C ILE A 13 15.39 2.52 14.88
N SER A 14 14.19 2.95 14.47
CA SER A 14 12.95 2.56 15.15
C SER A 14 12.77 1.04 15.22
N MET A 15 13.08 0.31 14.14
CA MET A 15 13.03 -1.15 14.11
C MET A 15 14.08 -1.78 15.04
N ILE A 16 15.32 -1.31 15.03
CA ILE A 16 16.38 -1.82 15.92
C ILE A 16 16.02 -1.59 17.39
N ASP A 17 15.52 -0.41 17.73
CA ASP A 17 15.09 -0.06 19.09
C ASP A 17 13.94 -0.95 19.58
N SER A 18 13.15 -1.50 18.64
CA SER A 18 12.07 -2.45 18.91
C SER A 18 12.51 -3.92 18.86
N GLY A 19 13.82 -4.18 18.71
CA GLY A 19 14.40 -5.52 18.76
C GLY A 19 14.52 -6.24 17.42
N TYR A 20 14.26 -5.58 16.29
CA TYR A 20 14.46 -6.18 14.96
C TYR A 20 15.94 -6.23 14.59
N LEU A 21 16.34 -7.32 13.91
CA LEU A 21 17.59 -7.37 13.15
C LEU A 21 17.31 -6.88 11.73
N VAL A 22 18.01 -5.84 11.30
CA VAL A 22 17.70 -5.12 10.06
C VAL A 22 18.92 -5.09 9.15
N ASP A 23 18.71 -5.51 7.91
CA ASP A 23 19.64 -5.29 6.80
C ASP A 23 18.98 -4.40 5.74
N VAL A 24 19.78 -3.55 5.10
CA VAL A 24 19.28 -2.61 4.08
C VAL A 24 19.92 -2.95 2.75
N TYR A 25 19.05 -3.17 1.75
CA TYR A 25 19.44 -3.37 0.37
C TYR A 25 19.14 -2.10 -0.43
N ILE A 26 20.17 -1.47 -0.98
CA ILE A 26 20.04 -0.32 -1.85
C ILE A 26 20.18 -0.81 -3.29
N VAL A 27 19.06 -0.78 -4.01
CA VAL A 27 19.00 -1.23 -5.41
C VAL A 27 19.09 0.00 -6.32
N SER A 28 20.14 0.07 -7.13
CA SER A 28 20.51 1.29 -7.86
C SER A 28 20.73 1.02 -9.35
N HIS A 29 20.40 2.00 -10.19
CA HIS A 29 20.69 1.92 -11.62
C HIS A 29 22.21 1.95 -11.89
N TYR A 30 22.98 2.64 -11.06
CA TYR A 30 24.41 2.89 -11.28
C TYR A 30 25.22 2.43 -10.07
N THR A 31 26.49 2.13 -10.28
CA THR A 31 27.44 1.87 -9.17
C THR A 31 27.44 3.00 -8.13
N MET A 32 27.11 2.67 -6.88
CA MET A 32 27.17 3.62 -5.78
C MET A 32 28.62 3.97 -5.45
N THR A 33 29.05 5.20 -5.72
CA THR A 33 30.43 5.66 -5.44
C THR A 33 30.63 6.16 -4.01
N ARG A 34 29.54 6.30 -3.23
CA ARG A 34 29.54 6.88 -1.88
C ARG A 34 29.12 5.89 -0.80
N GLN A 35 29.39 4.61 -1.01
CA GLN A 35 28.96 3.53 -0.10
C GLN A 35 29.43 3.77 1.34
N ASP A 36 30.66 4.23 1.54
CA ASP A 36 31.21 4.47 2.88
C ASP A 36 30.49 5.58 3.63
N ILE A 37 30.01 6.61 2.94
CA ILE A 37 29.23 7.68 3.55
C ILE A 37 27.89 7.11 4.02
N VAL A 38 27.22 6.33 3.17
CA VAL A 38 25.93 5.70 3.52
C VAL A 38 26.11 4.74 4.69
N ARG A 39 27.10 3.83 4.64
CA ARG A 39 27.37 2.86 5.73
C ARG A 39 27.62 3.54 7.08
N LYS A 40 28.35 4.66 7.10
CA LYS A 40 28.66 5.40 8.33
C LYS A 40 27.43 6.03 8.98
N GLU A 41 26.34 6.21 8.24
CA GLU A 41 25.11 6.78 8.80
C GLU A 41 24.29 5.76 9.60
N PHE A 42 24.50 4.46 9.39
CA PHE A 42 23.74 3.41 10.06
C PHE A 42 24.53 2.81 11.24
N PRO A 43 23.84 2.25 12.25
CA PRO A 43 24.47 1.47 13.31
C PRO A 43 25.35 0.34 12.76
N SER A 44 26.44 0.01 13.44
CA SER A 44 27.43 -0.96 12.96
C SER A 44 26.91 -2.39 12.84
N ASN A 45 25.77 -2.69 13.48
CA ASN A 45 25.08 -3.98 13.41
C ASN A 45 24.08 -4.07 12.24
N VAL A 46 23.94 -3.04 11.41
CA VAL A 46 23.11 -3.04 10.20
C VAL A 46 23.98 -3.32 8.99
N HIS A 47 23.70 -4.38 8.24
CA HIS A 47 24.42 -4.63 7.00
C HIS A 47 23.79 -3.85 5.84
N ILE A 48 24.55 -2.92 5.27
CA ILE A 48 24.15 -2.19 4.06
C ILE A 48 24.75 -2.88 2.83
N ARG A 49 23.89 -3.44 2.00
CA ARG A 49 24.24 -4.11 0.75
C ARG A 49 23.80 -3.26 -0.45
N PHE A 50 24.67 -3.15 -1.45
CA PHE A 50 24.43 -2.39 -2.66
C PHE A 50 24.23 -3.35 -3.81
N TRP A 51 23.05 -3.28 -4.44
CA TRP A 51 22.75 -4.00 -5.67
C TRP A 51 22.85 -3.00 -6.82
N ASP A 52 24.08 -2.83 -7.29
CA ASP A 52 24.44 -1.82 -8.29
C ASP A 52 24.22 -2.32 -9.72
N ASN A 53 24.07 -1.37 -10.67
CA ASN A 53 23.83 -1.65 -12.09
C ASN A 53 22.61 -2.55 -12.33
N ALA A 54 21.58 -2.36 -11.50
CA ALA A 54 20.42 -3.24 -11.44
C ALA A 54 19.44 -3.02 -12.60
N ALA A 55 19.47 -1.87 -13.26
CA ALA A 55 18.47 -1.55 -14.27
C ALA A 55 18.56 -2.55 -15.44
N PRO A 56 17.47 -3.27 -15.76
CA PRO A 56 17.47 -4.23 -16.85
C PRO A 56 17.72 -3.53 -18.18
N THR A 57 18.30 -4.25 -19.13
CA THR A 57 18.48 -3.78 -20.50
C THR A 57 17.31 -4.26 -21.35
N SER A 58 16.71 -3.37 -22.13
CA SER A 58 15.66 -3.67 -23.12
C SER A 58 16.00 -3.01 -24.46
N TYR A 59 15.27 -3.34 -25.53
CA TYR A 59 15.32 -2.54 -26.76
C TYR A 59 14.64 -1.17 -26.56
N ASP A 60 15.11 -0.15 -27.30
CA ASP A 60 14.48 1.17 -27.35
C ASP A 60 12.99 1.04 -27.68
N PRO A 61 12.07 1.42 -26.77
CA PRO A 61 10.64 1.21 -26.95
C PRO A 61 10.05 2.03 -28.11
N GLU A 62 10.73 3.05 -28.62
CA GLU A 62 10.28 3.83 -29.79
C GLU A 62 10.76 3.22 -31.12
N LYS A 63 11.85 2.46 -31.09
CA LYS A 63 12.53 1.94 -32.30
C LYS A 63 12.64 0.42 -32.34
N ARG A 64 12.03 -0.28 -31.40
CA ARG A 64 12.12 -1.74 -31.18
C ARG A 64 11.85 -2.62 -32.41
N ASP A 65 10.97 -2.19 -33.30
CA ASP A 65 10.59 -2.93 -34.51
C ASP A 65 11.53 -2.62 -35.70
N ASN A 66 12.50 -1.71 -35.49
CA ASN A 66 13.56 -1.41 -36.44
C ASN A 66 14.72 -2.39 -36.25
N ALA A 67 15.29 -2.88 -37.35
CA ALA A 67 16.49 -3.71 -37.33
C ALA A 67 17.69 -3.03 -36.61
N ASP A 68 17.69 -1.69 -36.56
CA ASP A 68 18.70 -0.87 -35.89
C ASP A 68 18.33 -0.48 -34.44
N ALA A 69 17.35 -1.15 -33.82
CA ALA A 69 16.94 -0.89 -32.44
C ALA A 69 18.14 -1.02 -31.49
N LYS A 70 18.46 0.07 -30.78
CA LYS A 70 19.53 0.07 -29.78
C LYS A 70 19.05 -0.55 -28.48
N LEU A 71 19.97 -1.20 -27.78
CA LEU A 71 19.79 -1.54 -26.38
C LEU A 71 19.75 -0.25 -25.53
N TRP A 72 18.90 -0.26 -24.52
CA TRP A 72 18.63 0.86 -23.63
C TRP A 72 18.47 0.34 -22.19
N HIS A 73 18.86 1.15 -21.21
CA HIS A 73 18.64 0.83 -19.80
C HIS A 73 17.21 1.16 -19.39
N ASN A 74 16.39 0.13 -19.14
CA ASN A 74 15.02 0.30 -18.68
C ASN A 74 15.01 0.70 -17.19
N THR A 75 15.17 2.00 -16.93
CA THR A 75 15.17 2.57 -15.58
C THR A 75 13.82 2.43 -14.85
N LEU A 76 12.71 2.30 -15.57
CA LEU A 76 11.41 1.96 -14.96
C LEU A 76 11.43 0.53 -14.41
N GLY A 77 12.11 -0.39 -15.09
CA GLY A 77 12.33 -1.77 -14.64
C GLY A 77 13.20 -1.90 -13.39
N LEU A 78 13.93 -0.84 -12.99
CA LEU A 78 14.69 -0.80 -11.73
C LEU A 78 13.79 -1.07 -10.53
N ALA A 79 12.60 -0.48 -10.54
CA ALA A 79 11.65 -0.54 -9.45
C ALA A 79 11.16 -1.96 -9.11
N ARG A 80 11.47 -2.97 -9.94
CA ARG A 80 11.12 -4.39 -9.73
C ARG A 80 12.33 -5.26 -9.34
N GLN A 81 13.54 -4.71 -9.40
CA GLN A 81 14.78 -5.45 -9.15
C GLN A 81 14.93 -5.90 -7.70
N HIS A 82 14.25 -5.23 -6.76
CA HIS A 82 14.13 -5.70 -5.37
C HIS A 82 13.61 -7.14 -5.27
N ARG A 83 12.85 -7.64 -6.25
CA ARG A 83 12.34 -9.02 -6.22
C ARG A 83 13.42 -10.07 -6.43
N PHE A 84 14.51 -9.75 -7.13
CA PHE A 84 15.69 -10.62 -7.20
C PHE A 84 16.36 -10.70 -5.84
N VAL A 85 16.53 -9.55 -5.16
CA VAL A 85 17.01 -9.50 -3.78
C VAL A 85 16.12 -10.34 -2.86
N VAL A 86 14.80 -10.17 -2.92
CA VAL A 86 13.86 -10.94 -2.10
C VAL A 86 13.99 -12.44 -2.41
N LYS A 87 14.05 -12.85 -3.69
CA LYS A 87 14.20 -14.26 -4.05
C LYS A 87 15.47 -14.86 -3.47
N ASP A 88 16.60 -14.20 -3.68
CA ASP A 88 17.92 -14.72 -3.32
C ASP A 88 18.11 -14.79 -1.80
N ASN A 89 17.33 -14.01 -1.04
CA ASN A 89 17.40 -13.95 0.41
C ASN A 89 16.12 -14.48 1.10
N LEU A 90 15.21 -15.13 0.37
CA LEU A 90 13.87 -15.49 0.88
C LEU A 90 13.95 -16.35 2.14
N PHE A 91 14.96 -17.20 2.25
CA PHE A 91 15.14 -18.10 3.39
C PHE A 91 15.95 -17.50 4.55
N GLU A 92 16.58 -16.35 4.34
CA GLU A 92 17.43 -15.67 5.34
C GLU A 92 16.63 -14.71 6.24
N TYR A 93 15.52 -14.16 5.74
CA TYR A 93 14.72 -13.16 6.45
C TYR A 93 13.28 -13.62 6.67
N ASP A 94 12.67 -13.18 7.77
CA ASP A 94 11.27 -13.48 8.10
C ASP A 94 10.28 -12.48 7.51
N LEU A 95 10.74 -11.26 7.24
CA LEU A 95 9.94 -10.13 6.78
C LEU A 95 10.74 -9.29 5.78
N PHE A 96 10.07 -8.87 4.71
CA PHE A 96 10.62 -7.97 3.70
C PHE A 96 9.79 -6.69 3.65
N LEU A 97 10.49 -5.56 3.62
CA LEU A 97 9.92 -4.22 3.42
C LEU A 97 10.52 -3.68 2.12
N ASN A 98 9.69 -3.36 1.14
CA ASN A 98 10.15 -2.80 -0.12
C ASN A 98 9.37 -1.54 -0.46
N PHE A 99 9.98 -0.37 -0.23
CA PHE A 99 9.37 0.93 -0.43
C PHE A 99 10.31 1.89 -1.16
N GLU A 100 9.75 2.96 -1.71
CA GLU A 100 10.52 4.13 -2.15
C GLU A 100 11.40 4.66 -0.99
N ASP A 101 12.57 5.21 -1.32
CA ASP A 101 13.58 5.64 -0.35
C ASP A 101 13.24 6.96 0.37
N ASP A 102 12.12 7.58 0.03
CA ASP A 102 11.52 8.74 0.69
C ASP A 102 10.29 8.37 1.54
N MET A 103 10.04 7.08 1.78
CA MET A 103 8.95 6.58 2.62
C MET A 103 9.45 6.20 4.02
N ILE A 104 8.73 6.62 5.06
CA ILE A 104 9.10 6.32 6.45
C ILE A 104 8.25 5.15 6.95
N ILE A 105 8.94 4.05 7.27
CA ILE A 105 8.34 2.86 7.87
C ILE A 105 9.01 2.61 9.20
N ASN A 106 8.28 2.77 10.30
CA ASN A 106 8.79 2.54 11.65
C ASN A 106 8.30 1.19 12.20
N SER A 107 8.80 0.82 13.39
CA SER A 107 8.44 -0.45 14.03
C SER A 107 6.95 -0.58 14.34
N GLY A 108 6.27 0.50 14.72
CA GLY A 108 4.83 0.47 15.01
C GLY A 108 3.98 0.07 13.79
N ILE A 109 4.37 0.51 12.59
CA ILE A 109 3.75 0.10 11.33
C ILE A 109 4.02 -1.39 11.06
N VAL A 110 5.25 -1.85 11.30
CA VAL A 110 5.66 -3.26 11.11
C VAL A 110 4.93 -4.18 12.08
N ASP A 111 4.87 -3.82 13.37
CA ASP A 111 4.22 -4.59 14.42
C ASP A 111 2.72 -4.73 14.14
N ASN A 112 2.07 -3.65 13.72
CA ASN A 112 0.68 -3.67 13.31
C ASN A 112 0.45 -4.58 12.08
N TYR A 113 1.31 -4.48 11.07
CA TYR A 113 1.25 -5.35 9.90
C TYR A 113 1.38 -6.84 10.28
N LEU A 114 2.36 -7.19 11.12
CA LEU A 114 2.56 -8.56 11.59
C LEU A 114 1.39 -9.06 12.45
N SER A 115 0.86 -8.21 13.31
CA SER A 115 -0.31 -8.50 14.14
C SER A 115 -1.53 -8.85 13.28
N MET A 116 -1.90 -7.95 12.36
CA MET A 116 -3.02 -8.18 11.44
C MET A 116 -2.79 -9.41 10.54
N THR A 117 -1.55 -9.63 10.08
CA THR A 117 -1.19 -10.83 9.29
C THR A 117 -1.41 -12.12 10.08
N ARG A 118 -1.01 -12.18 11.36
CA ARG A 118 -1.25 -13.34 12.22
C ARG A 118 -2.74 -13.58 12.42
N THR A 119 -3.53 -12.52 12.65
CA THR A 119 -4.99 -12.63 12.76
C THR A 119 -5.61 -13.18 11.48
N LEU A 120 -5.19 -12.69 10.30
CA LEU A 120 -5.66 -13.20 9.01
C LEU A 120 -5.33 -14.69 8.82
N TYR A 121 -4.14 -15.14 9.24
CA TYR A 121 -3.79 -16.55 9.20
C TYR A 121 -4.68 -17.39 10.11
N LYS A 122 -4.89 -16.96 11.36
CA LYS A 122 -5.78 -17.64 12.31
C LYS A 122 -7.22 -17.75 11.75
N LEU A 123 -7.75 -16.65 11.21
CA LEU A 123 -9.07 -16.65 10.59
C LEU A 123 -9.15 -17.63 9.41
N ARG A 124 -8.08 -17.73 8.61
CA ARG A 124 -8.02 -18.65 7.46
C ARG A 124 -8.02 -20.12 7.90
N GLU A 125 -7.39 -20.46 9.02
CA GLU A 125 -7.36 -21.84 9.53
C GLU A 125 -8.76 -22.36 9.88
N THR A 126 -9.61 -21.49 10.43
CA THR A 126 -10.97 -21.84 10.86
C THR A 126 -12.06 -21.50 9.85
N ALA A 127 -11.72 -20.79 8.77
CA ALA A 127 -12.68 -20.39 7.76
C ALA A 127 -13.23 -21.58 6.95
N PRO A 128 -14.48 -21.52 6.48
CA PRO A 128 -15.03 -22.54 5.60
C PRO A 128 -14.36 -22.49 4.21
N ASP A 129 -14.34 -23.61 3.50
CA ASP A 129 -13.87 -23.65 2.10
C ASP A 129 -14.88 -22.98 1.15
N GLU A 130 -16.17 -23.11 1.45
CA GLU A 130 -17.28 -22.53 0.66
C GLU A 130 -18.32 -21.85 1.55
N VAL A 131 -19.00 -20.85 1.00
CA VAL A 131 -20.16 -20.19 1.62
C VAL A 131 -21.28 -20.03 0.59
N SER A 132 -22.50 -19.75 1.05
CA SER A 132 -23.65 -19.54 0.14
C SER A 132 -23.43 -18.33 -0.79
N ASN A 133 -24.04 -18.34 -1.98
CA ASN A 133 -23.98 -17.19 -2.90
C ASN A 133 -24.55 -15.91 -2.30
N GLU A 134 -25.46 -16.03 -1.33
CA GLU A 134 -25.99 -14.90 -0.56
C GLU A 134 -24.93 -14.35 0.38
N GLN A 135 -24.24 -15.23 1.11
CA GLN A 135 -23.14 -14.83 2.00
C GLN A 135 -21.99 -14.15 1.26
N LEU A 136 -21.69 -14.54 0.01
CA LEU A 136 -20.71 -13.85 -0.84
C LEU A 136 -21.06 -12.38 -1.14
N LYS A 137 -22.33 -11.99 -1.00
CA LYS A 137 -22.81 -10.61 -1.20
C LYS A 137 -22.91 -9.81 0.10
N ASN A 138 -22.75 -10.48 1.25
CA ASN A 138 -22.87 -9.84 2.56
C ASN A 138 -21.56 -9.18 2.96
N PHE A 139 -21.65 -7.96 3.50
CA PHE A 139 -20.52 -7.17 4.01
C PHE A 139 -20.10 -7.55 5.44
N HIS A 140 -20.69 -8.60 5.99
CA HIS A 140 -20.37 -9.19 7.29
C HIS A 140 -20.51 -10.71 7.22
N GLY A 141 -20.17 -11.40 8.31
CA GLY A 141 -20.22 -12.86 8.39
C GLY A 141 -18.97 -13.55 7.83
N PRO A 142 -18.98 -14.90 7.78
CA PRO A 142 -17.79 -15.68 7.47
C PRO A 142 -17.26 -15.39 6.07
N LEU A 143 -15.94 -15.33 5.98
CA LEU A 143 -15.17 -15.32 4.75
C LEU A 143 -14.66 -16.73 4.47
N THR A 144 -14.52 -17.10 3.20
CA THR A 144 -13.89 -18.37 2.82
C THR A 144 -12.37 -18.32 3.01
N LYS A 145 -11.72 -19.49 3.08
CA LYS A 145 -10.26 -19.58 3.08
C LYS A 145 -9.62 -18.87 1.89
N GLU A 146 -10.21 -18.99 0.70
CA GLU A 146 -9.70 -18.35 -0.52
C GLU A 146 -9.85 -16.82 -0.49
N GLN A 147 -10.94 -16.29 0.10
CA GLN A 147 -11.07 -14.84 0.32
C GLN A 147 -10.01 -14.33 1.29
N LEU A 148 -9.79 -15.01 2.41
CA LEU A 148 -8.82 -14.62 3.44
C LEU A 148 -7.37 -14.73 2.96
N LYS A 149 -7.05 -15.77 2.19
CA LYS A 149 -5.75 -15.95 1.54
C LYS A 149 -5.36 -14.77 0.65
N ARG A 150 -6.35 -14.07 0.09
CA ARG A 150 -6.15 -12.89 -0.74
C ARG A 150 -6.16 -11.58 0.05
N CYS A 151 -6.42 -11.63 1.35
CA CYS A 151 -6.37 -10.46 2.21
C CYS A 151 -4.96 -10.25 2.76
N TYR A 152 -4.57 -8.99 2.90
CA TYR A 152 -3.39 -8.62 3.67
C TYR A 152 -3.56 -7.19 4.23
N PRO A 153 -2.77 -6.82 5.26
CA PRO A 153 -2.84 -5.48 5.83
C PRO A 153 -2.39 -4.44 4.79
N GLY A 154 -3.32 -3.55 4.43
CA GLY A 154 -3.06 -2.46 3.50
C GLY A 154 -2.40 -1.28 4.19
N LEU A 155 -1.72 -0.46 3.40
CA LEU A 155 -1.12 0.78 3.86
C LEU A 155 -1.63 1.93 2.99
N MET A 156 -1.73 3.11 3.59
CA MET A 156 -2.15 4.33 2.91
C MET A 156 -1.03 5.36 2.94
N ARG A 157 -0.61 5.81 1.77
CA ARG A 157 0.42 6.82 1.66
C ARG A 157 -0.16 8.19 2.00
N VAL A 158 0.58 8.94 2.81
CA VAL A 158 0.22 10.28 3.25
C VAL A 158 1.37 11.26 3.06
N GLU A 159 1.04 12.53 2.88
CA GLU A 159 1.98 13.64 2.87
C GLU A 159 1.60 14.64 3.96
N VAL A 160 2.56 15.48 4.31
CA VAL A 160 2.34 16.61 5.21
C VAL A 160 2.21 17.88 4.38
N LEU A 161 1.11 18.59 4.59
CA LEU A 161 0.83 19.87 3.94
C LEU A 161 1.74 20.95 4.52
N LEU A 162 2.65 21.48 3.69
CA LEU A 162 3.65 22.45 4.11
C LEU A 162 3.17 23.90 3.94
N ASP A 163 2.33 24.15 2.93
CA ASP A 163 1.75 25.47 2.63
C ASP A 163 0.29 25.28 2.23
N GLU A 164 -0.61 25.37 3.21
CA GLU A 164 -2.05 25.19 3.02
C GLU A 164 -2.71 26.29 2.18
N PRO A 165 -2.38 27.59 2.35
CA PRO A 165 -2.87 28.63 1.44
C PRO A 165 -2.56 28.35 -0.03
N MET A 166 -1.35 27.88 -0.33
CA MET A 166 -0.92 27.64 -1.71
C MET A 166 -1.32 26.26 -2.25
N PHE A 167 -1.23 25.20 -1.44
CA PHE A 167 -1.38 23.80 -1.86
C PHE A 167 -2.44 23.01 -1.07
N GLY A 168 -3.39 23.69 -0.43
CA GLY A 168 -4.41 23.08 0.42
C GLY A 168 -5.23 21.95 -0.20
N THR A 169 -5.93 21.23 0.66
CA THR A 169 -6.78 20.09 0.31
C THR A 169 -8.13 20.51 -0.24
N GLN A 170 -8.96 19.54 -0.61
CA GLN A 170 -10.33 19.79 -1.02
C GLN A 170 -11.10 20.56 0.08
N GLN A 171 -11.91 21.54 -0.32
CA GLN A 171 -12.75 22.34 0.58
C GLN A 171 -14.16 21.75 0.69
N GLU A 172 -14.63 21.14 -0.40
CA GLU A 172 -15.87 20.40 -0.46
C GLU A 172 -15.51 18.91 -0.41
N LEU A 173 -15.98 18.23 0.62
CA LEU A 173 -15.82 16.79 0.76
C LEU A 173 -16.88 16.06 -0.07
N ASP A 174 -16.64 14.77 -0.33
CA ASP A 174 -17.68 13.86 -0.80
C ASP A 174 -18.94 13.96 0.12
N PRO A 175 -20.16 13.68 -0.39
CA PRO A 175 -21.44 13.94 0.30
C PRO A 175 -21.72 13.05 1.53
N VAL A 176 -20.72 12.33 2.01
CA VAL A 176 -20.79 11.55 3.25
C VAL A 176 -20.46 12.48 4.42
N PRO A 177 -21.35 12.61 5.43
CA PRO A 177 -21.04 13.38 6.63
C PRO A 177 -19.79 12.85 7.34
N VAL A 178 -19.00 13.76 7.91
CA VAL A 178 -17.87 13.40 8.77
C VAL A 178 -18.42 13.14 10.17
N ALA A 179 -18.27 11.92 10.68
CA ALA A 179 -18.63 11.60 12.05
C ALA A 179 -17.75 12.39 13.04
N ASP A 180 -18.29 12.69 14.22
CA ASP A 180 -17.49 13.23 15.32
C ASP A 180 -16.52 12.15 15.84
N HIS A 181 -15.24 12.46 15.92
CA HIS A 181 -14.20 11.55 16.38
C HIS A 181 -13.01 12.33 16.95
N PRO A 182 -12.21 11.73 17.86
CA PRO A 182 -10.94 12.31 18.26
C PRO A 182 -9.99 12.34 17.07
N ASP A 183 -9.14 13.37 16.99
CA ASP A 183 -8.10 13.47 15.98
C ASP A 183 -7.23 12.20 15.95
N ILE A 184 -6.92 11.71 14.74
CA ILE A 184 -6.00 10.60 14.57
C ILE A 184 -4.62 11.00 15.11
N ASP A 185 -3.99 10.13 15.89
CA ASP A 185 -2.61 10.32 16.33
C ASP A 185 -1.66 10.19 15.12
N SER A 186 -0.99 11.27 14.75
CA SER A 186 0.00 11.27 13.66
C SER A 186 1.37 10.75 14.08
N THR A 187 1.59 10.50 15.39
CA THR A 187 2.87 10.03 15.93
C THR A 187 3.35 8.74 15.26
N PRO A 188 2.52 7.68 15.12
CA PRO A 188 2.98 6.42 14.56
C PRO A 188 3.30 6.48 13.07
N CYS A 189 2.87 7.51 12.34
CA CYS A 189 3.16 7.62 10.92
C CYS A 189 4.27 8.63 10.63
N CYS A 190 4.14 9.82 11.20
CA CYS A 190 4.66 11.00 10.55
C CYS A 190 5.56 11.85 11.46
N HIS A 191 5.75 11.45 12.72
CA HIS A 191 6.74 12.08 13.61
C HIS A 191 8.15 11.57 13.29
N LEU A 192 9.12 12.49 13.34
CA LEU A 192 10.50 12.25 12.97
C LEU A 192 11.46 12.59 14.10
N SER A 193 12.60 11.93 14.11
CA SER A 193 13.75 12.34 14.90
C SER A 193 14.39 13.62 14.33
N ASP A 194 15.21 14.27 15.15
CA ASP A 194 15.87 15.54 14.78
C ASP A 194 16.76 15.40 13.54
N PHE A 195 17.43 14.26 13.35
CA PHE A 195 18.30 14.04 12.20
C PHE A 195 17.53 13.85 10.88
N ALA A 196 16.28 13.40 10.94
CA ALA A 196 15.42 13.20 9.77
C ALA A 196 14.61 14.46 9.40
N THR A 197 14.50 15.40 10.34
CA THR A 197 13.75 16.65 10.21
C THR A 197 14.41 17.62 9.21
N SER A 198 13.59 18.42 8.52
CA SER A 198 14.03 19.58 7.72
C SER A 198 12.86 20.54 7.49
N ASP A 199 13.09 21.70 6.86
CA ASP A 199 12.00 22.62 6.48
C ASP A 199 10.91 21.96 5.62
N ASN A 200 11.27 20.92 4.85
CA ASN A 200 10.33 20.17 4.03
C ASN A 200 9.83 18.88 4.70
N ARG A 201 10.24 18.61 5.95
CA ARG A 201 9.93 17.41 6.72
C ARG A 201 9.79 17.80 8.21
N PRO A 202 8.62 18.33 8.61
CA PRO A 202 8.43 18.77 9.99
C PRO A 202 8.57 17.61 10.97
N LYS A 203 9.07 17.91 12.17
CA LYS A 203 9.36 16.93 13.23
C LYS A 203 8.11 16.24 13.77
N ALA A 204 7.04 16.99 14.00
CA ALA A 204 5.82 16.51 14.63
C ALA A 204 4.60 17.21 14.00
N PRO A 205 4.23 16.85 12.76
CA PRO A 205 3.07 17.43 12.11
C PRO A 205 1.78 17.04 12.83
N GLY A 206 0.89 18.02 13.06
CA GLY A 206 -0.47 17.75 13.51
C GLY A 206 -1.27 16.98 12.45
N SER A 207 -2.25 16.21 12.89
CA SER A 207 -3.12 15.41 12.02
C SER A 207 -3.93 16.25 11.03
N ASP A 208 -4.20 17.51 11.37
CA ASP A 208 -4.84 18.52 10.50
C ASP A 208 -4.01 18.89 9.27
N LYS A 209 -2.71 18.55 9.26
CA LYS A 209 -1.78 18.75 8.14
C LYS A 209 -1.50 17.47 7.36
N VAL A 210 -1.96 16.32 7.82
CA VAL A 210 -1.71 15.04 7.13
C VAL A 210 -2.83 14.78 6.12
N PHE A 211 -2.46 14.49 4.87
CA PHE A 211 -3.41 14.29 3.80
C PHE A 211 -3.02 13.12 2.89
N LEU A 212 -4.02 12.54 2.24
CA LEU A 212 -3.88 11.53 1.20
C LEU A 212 -4.10 12.15 -0.17
N TRP A 213 -3.50 11.57 -1.19
CA TRP A 213 -3.87 11.80 -2.58
C TRP A 213 -4.29 10.48 -3.24
N GLU A 214 -5.07 10.55 -4.32
CA GLU A 214 -5.49 9.39 -5.14
C GLU A 214 -6.52 8.45 -4.46
N THR A 215 -7.19 8.87 -3.38
CA THR A 215 -8.27 8.07 -2.76
C THR A 215 -9.40 8.94 -2.22
N ASN A 216 -10.61 8.65 -2.70
CA ASN A 216 -11.85 9.29 -2.25
C ASN A 216 -12.76 8.25 -1.57
N ILE A 217 -13.59 8.70 -0.63
CA ILE A 217 -14.55 7.83 0.07
C ILE A 217 -15.55 7.18 -0.89
N ILE A 218 -15.87 7.81 -2.03
CA ILE A 218 -16.69 7.19 -3.10
C ILE A 218 -16.13 5.85 -3.60
N ALA A 219 -14.84 5.59 -3.42
CA ALA A 219 -14.21 4.36 -3.86
C ALA A 219 -14.23 3.26 -2.79
N LEU A 220 -14.18 3.66 -1.52
CA LEU A 220 -13.94 2.79 -0.38
C LEU A 220 -15.23 2.24 0.19
N GLY A 221 -15.24 0.99 0.62
CA GLY A 221 -16.34 0.41 1.39
C GLY A 221 -15.80 -0.26 2.64
N VAL A 222 -16.67 -0.47 3.62
CA VAL A 222 -16.31 -1.04 4.91
C VAL A 222 -16.85 -2.47 5.04
N ARG A 223 -16.10 -3.31 5.74
CA ARG A 223 -16.49 -4.69 6.04
C ARG A 223 -16.21 -4.95 7.51
N HIS A 224 -17.13 -5.65 8.18
CA HIS A 224 -16.83 -6.22 9.49
C HIS A 224 -16.19 -7.60 9.32
N ILE A 225 -14.99 -7.77 9.86
CA ILE A 225 -14.26 -9.05 9.89
C ILE A 225 -14.06 -9.42 11.35
N GLU A 226 -14.43 -10.65 11.71
CA GLU A 226 -14.25 -11.15 13.07
C GLU A 226 -12.78 -11.01 13.51
N GLU A 227 -12.55 -10.68 14.78
CA GLU A 227 -11.23 -10.38 15.37
C GLU A 227 -10.50 -9.12 14.87
N LEU A 228 -10.74 -8.68 13.63
CA LEU A 228 -10.18 -7.42 13.09
C LEU A 228 -11.12 -6.22 13.29
N GLY A 229 -12.41 -6.45 13.55
CA GLY A 229 -13.43 -5.41 13.66
C GLY A 229 -13.81 -4.82 12.30
N TRP A 230 -14.10 -3.51 12.29
CA TRP A 230 -14.40 -2.79 11.06
C TRP A 230 -13.11 -2.46 10.30
N VAL A 231 -13.08 -2.84 9.03
CA VAL A 231 -11.99 -2.50 8.10
C VAL A 231 -12.55 -1.79 6.88
N THR A 232 -11.81 -0.85 6.31
CA THR A 232 -12.05 -0.36 4.96
C THR A 232 -11.29 -1.21 3.94
N LEU A 233 -11.97 -1.50 2.85
CA LEU A 233 -11.41 -2.20 1.70
C LEU A 233 -10.86 -1.15 0.73
N LEU A 234 -9.54 -1.01 0.67
CA LEU A 234 -8.94 -0.22 -0.40
C LEU A 234 -9.25 -0.87 -1.75
N ARG A 235 -9.33 -0.06 -2.80
CA ARG A 235 -9.65 -0.56 -4.15
C ARG A 235 -8.72 -1.71 -4.52
N GLY A 236 -9.34 -2.86 -4.78
CA GLY A 236 -8.69 -4.15 -4.96
C GLY A 236 -9.20 -4.88 -6.20
N PRO A 237 -9.26 -6.22 -6.16
CA PRO A 237 -9.24 -7.05 -7.35
C PRO A 237 -10.44 -6.79 -8.26
N ARG A 238 -10.19 -6.83 -9.57
CA ARG A 238 -11.28 -6.90 -10.53
C ARG A 238 -11.95 -8.26 -10.36
N GLY A 239 -13.21 -8.28 -9.97
CA GLY A 239 -14.03 -9.49 -10.10
C GLY A 239 -13.96 -9.96 -11.55
N ARG A 240 -13.61 -11.23 -11.77
CA ARG A 240 -13.77 -11.86 -13.08
C ARG A 240 -15.08 -12.63 -13.07
N ASP A 241 -15.77 -12.59 -14.20
CA ASP A 241 -17.00 -13.35 -14.37
C ASP A 241 -16.69 -14.84 -14.10
N ASN A 242 -17.47 -15.45 -13.21
CA ASN A 242 -17.38 -16.84 -12.76
C ASN A 242 -16.29 -17.19 -11.71
N GLU A 243 -15.44 -16.25 -11.28
CA GLU A 243 -14.51 -16.49 -10.18
C GLU A 243 -15.18 -16.17 -8.83
N LYS A 244 -15.81 -17.18 -8.22
CA LYS A 244 -16.38 -17.06 -6.86
C LYS A 244 -15.26 -16.89 -5.83
N GLY A 245 -15.48 -16.03 -4.84
CA GLY A 245 -14.58 -15.89 -3.69
C GLY A 245 -13.33 -15.04 -3.92
N LEU A 246 -13.21 -14.32 -5.04
CA LEU A 246 -12.07 -13.40 -5.24
C LEU A 246 -12.25 -12.01 -4.64
N THR A 247 -13.48 -11.50 -4.69
CA THR A 247 -13.82 -10.19 -4.17
C THR A 247 -14.47 -10.32 -2.81
N LEU A 248 -14.13 -9.40 -1.91
CA LEU A 248 -14.84 -9.23 -0.66
C LEU A 248 -16.00 -8.27 -0.90
N ALA A 249 -17.20 -8.67 -0.47
CA ALA A 249 -18.32 -7.74 -0.39
C ALA A 249 -18.13 -6.79 0.79
N ASP A 250 -18.63 -5.58 0.63
CA ASP A 250 -18.53 -4.47 1.58
C ASP A 250 -19.77 -3.59 1.55
N HIS A 251 -19.92 -2.79 2.60
CA HIS A 251 -20.90 -1.72 2.68
C HIS A 251 -20.26 -0.45 2.17
N TRP A 252 -20.72 0.03 1.02
CA TRP A 252 -20.21 1.26 0.41
C TRP A 252 -21.16 2.43 0.68
N SER A 253 -20.62 3.64 0.78
CA SER A 253 -21.34 4.91 1.01
C SER A 253 -22.48 5.19 0.00
N GLY A 254 -22.42 4.66 -1.21
CA GLY A 254 -23.56 4.74 -2.16
C GLY A 254 -24.82 3.99 -1.70
N THR A 255 -24.69 3.03 -0.78
CA THR A 255 -25.81 2.20 -0.26
C THR A 255 -26.85 3.05 0.48
N GLN A 256 -26.41 4.10 1.19
CA GLN A 256 -27.26 5.05 1.90
C GLN A 256 -27.68 6.25 1.03
N LYS A 257 -27.47 6.15 -0.29
CA LYS A 257 -27.84 7.20 -1.26
C LYS A 257 -27.11 8.53 -1.08
N TYR A 258 -26.01 8.60 -0.33
CA TYR A 258 -25.17 9.81 -0.26
C TYR A 258 -24.74 10.29 -1.65
N PHE A 259 -24.50 9.35 -2.56
CA PHE A 259 -24.08 9.59 -3.94
C PHE A 259 -25.24 9.57 -4.96
N GLY A 260 -26.50 9.59 -4.50
CA GLY A 260 -27.68 9.65 -5.36
C GLY A 260 -27.73 8.53 -6.41
N LYS A 261 -27.53 8.89 -7.69
CA LYS A 261 -27.52 7.96 -8.84
C LYS A 261 -26.11 7.53 -9.26
N ASP A 262 -25.08 8.09 -8.65
CA ASP A 262 -23.70 7.77 -9.03
C ASP A 262 -23.39 6.33 -8.69
N ARG A 263 -22.63 5.70 -9.57
CA ARG A 263 -22.22 4.32 -9.42
C ARG A 263 -20.89 4.25 -8.71
N ARG A 264 -20.68 3.14 -8.00
CA ARG A 264 -19.36 2.85 -7.45
C ARG A 264 -18.34 2.87 -8.57
N PRO A 265 -17.17 3.49 -8.38
CA PRO A 265 -16.05 3.30 -9.30
C PRO A 265 -15.78 1.81 -9.55
N SER A 266 -15.11 1.47 -10.65
CA SER A 266 -14.71 0.08 -10.96
C SER A 266 -13.45 -0.34 -10.18
N PRO A 267 -13.28 -1.62 -9.77
CA PRO A 267 -12.20 -2.03 -8.84
C PRO A 267 -10.78 -1.65 -9.26
N GLY A 268 -10.52 -1.59 -10.57
CA GLY A 268 -9.24 -1.13 -11.13
C GLY A 268 -9.27 0.28 -11.73
N SER A 269 -10.03 1.21 -11.16
CA SER A 269 -10.00 2.62 -11.56
C SER A 269 -8.80 3.33 -10.92
N PHE A 270 -7.76 3.60 -11.71
CA PHE A 270 -6.47 4.14 -11.23
C PHE A 270 -6.58 5.47 -10.48
N ASN A 271 -7.63 6.27 -10.73
CA ASN A 271 -7.84 7.56 -10.07
C ASN A 271 -8.29 7.44 -8.61
N HIS A 272 -8.59 6.23 -8.15
CA HIS A 272 -9.10 5.97 -6.80
C HIS A 272 -8.33 4.88 -6.06
N ILE A 273 -7.15 4.52 -6.56
CA ILE A 273 -6.27 3.57 -5.91
C ILE A 273 -5.34 4.38 -5.01
N ASN A 274 -5.42 4.15 -3.69
CA ASN A 274 -4.36 4.62 -2.80
C ASN A 274 -3.09 3.87 -3.15
N ASN A 275 -2.12 4.56 -3.73
CA ASN A 275 -0.78 4.05 -3.97
C ASN A 275 -0.06 3.86 -2.62
N GLU A 276 0.40 2.65 -2.31
CA GLU A 276 1.15 2.36 -1.07
C GLU A 276 2.66 2.65 -1.20
N GLY A 277 3.16 2.83 -2.43
CA GLY A 277 4.55 3.17 -2.74
C GLY A 277 5.55 2.05 -2.41
N GLY A 278 5.04 0.85 -2.16
CA GLY A 278 5.82 -0.31 -1.73
C GLY A 278 4.94 -1.35 -1.07
N TRP A 279 5.54 -2.41 -0.55
CA TRP A 279 4.81 -3.49 0.11
C TRP A 279 5.64 -4.08 1.24
N MET A 280 4.94 -4.65 2.23
CA MET A 280 5.51 -5.54 3.23
C MET A 280 5.00 -6.95 2.99
N GLY A 281 5.81 -7.95 3.30
CA GLY A 281 5.39 -9.34 3.24
C GLY A 281 6.30 -10.21 4.08
N THR A 282 5.69 -11.10 4.87
CA THR A 282 6.43 -12.17 5.53
C THR A 282 6.96 -13.17 4.49
N ARG A 283 7.99 -13.93 4.85
CA ARG A 283 8.50 -15.03 4.03
C ARG A 283 7.38 -15.98 3.57
N GLN A 284 6.46 -16.32 4.47
CA GLN A 284 5.32 -17.19 4.16
C GLN A 284 4.36 -16.51 3.18
N GLN A 285 3.97 -15.25 3.42
CA GLN A 285 3.10 -14.52 2.49
C GLN A 285 3.71 -14.43 1.10
N ILE A 286 4.99 -14.08 1.00
CA ILE A 286 5.69 -13.97 -0.29
C ILE A 286 5.70 -15.30 -1.04
N TRP A 287 5.96 -16.40 -0.33
CA TRP A 287 5.93 -17.73 -0.92
C TRP A 287 4.53 -18.12 -1.40
N GLU A 288 3.49 -17.89 -0.59
CA GLU A 288 2.10 -18.14 -0.97
C GLU A 288 1.66 -17.26 -2.15
N TRP A 289 2.04 -15.97 -2.13
CA TRP A 289 1.79 -15.06 -3.24
C TRP A 289 2.44 -15.59 -4.51
N HIS A 290 3.71 -15.97 -4.46
CA HIS A 290 4.42 -16.48 -5.61
C HIS A 290 3.80 -17.78 -6.14
N THR A 291 3.54 -18.77 -5.28
CA THR A 291 3.20 -20.12 -5.71
C THR A 291 1.71 -20.34 -5.96
N GLU A 292 0.84 -19.69 -5.19
CA GLU A 292 -0.59 -20.01 -5.17
C GLU A 292 -1.48 -18.87 -5.71
N ILE A 293 -1.07 -17.61 -5.55
CA ILE A 293 -1.93 -16.47 -5.87
C ILE A 293 -1.55 -15.80 -7.19
N CYS A 294 -0.27 -15.49 -7.36
CA CYS A 294 0.31 -14.80 -8.51
C CYS A 294 0.73 -15.75 -9.63
N LEU A 295 0.52 -17.07 -9.47
CA LEU A 295 0.85 -18.11 -10.45
C LEU A 295 2.30 -18.02 -10.96
N GLY A 296 3.27 -17.88 -10.07
CA GLY A 296 4.70 -17.73 -10.37
C GLY A 296 5.14 -16.28 -10.63
N GLY A 297 4.21 -15.32 -10.76
CA GLY A 297 4.53 -13.94 -11.18
C GLY A 297 5.14 -13.03 -10.12
N PHE A 298 5.20 -13.45 -8.84
CA PHE A 298 5.72 -12.60 -7.77
C PHE A 298 7.25 -12.52 -7.73
N LEU A 299 7.95 -13.65 -7.55
CA LEU A 299 9.41 -13.73 -7.57
C LEU A 299 9.95 -14.08 -8.97
N PRO A 300 11.19 -13.69 -9.32
CA PRO A 300 11.84 -14.12 -10.56
C PRO A 300 12.24 -15.61 -10.53
N PRO A 301 12.58 -16.24 -11.68
CA PRO A 301 12.49 -15.69 -13.03
C PRO A 301 11.02 -15.52 -13.46
N PHE A 302 10.69 -14.37 -14.05
CA PHE A 302 9.36 -14.10 -14.57
C PHE A 302 9.22 -14.85 -15.91
N ASP A 303 8.99 -16.16 -15.85
CA ASP A 303 9.21 -17.11 -16.95
C ASP A 303 8.40 -16.87 -18.24
N SER A 304 8.83 -17.56 -19.31
CA SER A 304 8.68 -17.28 -20.75
C SER A 304 7.43 -17.87 -21.46
N PRO A 305 6.98 -17.32 -22.63
CA PRO A 305 7.55 -16.16 -23.32
C PRO A 305 6.68 -14.91 -23.17
N HIS A 306 7.29 -13.80 -22.75
CA HIS A 306 6.67 -12.48 -22.85
C HIS A 306 7.65 -11.49 -23.50
N TYR A 307 7.20 -10.82 -24.56
CA TYR A 307 7.80 -9.66 -25.24
C TYR A 307 6.61 -8.81 -25.73
N ASN A 308 6.48 -7.53 -25.38
CA ASN A 308 7.22 -6.37 -25.88
C ASN A 308 7.33 -5.30 -24.76
N PHE A 309 8.46 -4.82 -24.23
CA PHE A 309 9.89 -5.11 -24.41
C PHE A 309 10.56 -5.13 -23.02
N ASP A 310 10.40 -6.31 -22.41
CA ASP A 310 11.31 -7.04 -21.53
C ASP A 310 11.93 -6.39 -20.28
N GLY A 311 11.31 -5.31 -19.84
CA GLY A 311 10.92 -5.18 -18.43
C GLY A 311 9.67 -6.01 -18.04
N LEU A 312 8.83 -6.46 -18.99
CA LEU A 312 7.63 -7.33 -18.83
C LEU A 312 6.39 -6.76 -18.04
N ASP A 313 5.83 -5.67 -18.61
CA ASP A 313 4.46 -5.04 -18.66
C ASP A 313 3.42 -5.19 -17.48
N PRO A 314 2.69 -4.13 -16.98
CA PRO A 314 2.38 -2.83 -17.59
C PRO A 314 2.58 -1.49 -16.83
N ARG A 315 2.98 -0.49 -17.64
CA ARG A 315 2.60 0.95 -17.71
C ARG A 315 2.59 1.87 -16.47
N ASN A 316 2.82 1.41 -15.24
CA ASN A 316 2.81 2.29 -14.06
C ASN A 316 4.03 2.03 -13.16
N VAL A 317 4.63 3.06 -12.58
CA VAL A 317 5.67 2.93 -11.54
C VAL A 317 5.20 2.01 -10.43
N GLU A 318 3.93 2.09 -10.04
CA GLU A 318 3.28 1.23 -9.06
C GLU A 318 3.18 -0.25 -9.44
N PHE A 319 3.18 -0.56 -10.74
CA PHE A 319 3.33 -1.94 -11.20
C PHE A 319 4.74 -2.45 -10.91
N TRP A 320 5.73 -1.58 -11.09
CA TRP A 320 7.14 -1.90 -10.89
C TRP A 320 7.52 -1.93 -9.39
N SER A 321 7.23 -0.87 -8.63
CA SER A 321 7.61 -0.66 -7.23
C SER A 321 6.49 -0.93 -6.22
N GLY A 322 5.29 -0.34 -6.42
CA GLY A 322 4.25 -0.17 -5.39
C GLY A 322 3.14 -1.23 -5.34
N GLY A 323 3.46 -2.47 -5.70
CA GLY A 323 2.56 -3.58 -5.42
C GLY A 323 1.31 -3.67 -6.32
N LEU A 324 1.09 -2.86 -7.37
CA LEU A 324 -0.08 -3.07 -8.26
C LEU A 324 -0.11 -4.47 -8.90
N ASN A 325 1.06 -5.09 -9.06
CA ASN A 325 1.21 -6.49 -9.42
C ASN A 325 0.45 -7.44 -8.48
N LEU A 326 0.30 -7.09 -7.22
CA LEU A 326 -0.51 -7.80 -6.26
C LEU A 326 -2.00 -7.45 -6.38
N PHE A 327 -2.39 -6.24 -6.83
CA PHE A 327 -3.75 -5.72 -6.60
C PHE A 327 -4.62 -5.44 -7.84
N THR A 328 -4.09 -5.07 -9.04
CA THR A 328 -4.95 -4.75 -10.20
C THR A 328 -4.29 -4.80 -11.60
N ALA A 329 -4.64 -5.81 -12.43
CA ALA A 329 -4.63 -5.87 -13.91
C ALA A 329 -5.14 -7.27 -14.34
N ARG A 330 -5.23 -7.56 -15.66
CA ARG A 330 -5.59 -8.91 -16.17
C ARG A 330 -4.64 -10.01 -15.66
N HIS A 331 -3.40 -9.64 -15.28
CA HIS A 331 -2.29 -10.52 -14.89
C HIS A 331 -1.76 -10.26 -13.46
N ALA A 332 -2.45 -9.46 -12.64
CA ALA A 332 -2.05 -9.21 -11.24
C ALA A 332 -2.59 -10.31 -10.28
N CYS A 333 -2.04 -10.38 -9.07
CA CYS A 333 -2.38 -11.40 -8.07
C CYS A 333 -3.78 -11.22 -7.47
N ASN A 334 -4.47 -10.10 -7.74
CA ASN A 334 -5.84 -9.84 -7.29
C ASN A 334 -6.03 -10.00 -5.77
N MET A 335 -5.15 -9.37 -5.00
CA MET A 335 -5.19 -9.32 -3.55
C MET A 335 -6.09 -8.15 -3.07
N GLN A 336 -6.61 -8.24 -1.85
CA GLN A 336 -7.44 -7.25 -1.18
C GLN A 336 -6.69 -6.65 0.01
N ARG A 337 -6.57 -5.32 0.00
CA ARG A 337 -6.01 -4.53 1.10
C ARG A 337 -7.04 -4.23 2.16
N LEU A 338 -6.66 -4.46 3.42
CA LEU A 338 -7.49 -4.16 4.58
C LEU A 338 -6.85 -3.05 5.42
N VAL A 339 -7.59 -1.97 5.66
CA VAL A 339 -7.19 -0.93 6.61
C VAL A 339 -8.17 -0.93 7.77
N SER A 340 -7.68 -1.19 8.97
CA SER A 340 -8.44 -1.17 10.22
C SER A 340 -9.05 0.20 10.47
N LEU A 341 -10.30 0.25 10.91
CA LEU A 341 -10.94 1.47 11.42
C LEU A 341 -10.86 1.61 12.94
N ASP A 342 -10.14 0.71 13.62
CA ASP A 342 -9.68 0.98 14.97
C ASP A 342 -8.66 2.15 14.93
N PRO A 343 -8.81 3.20 15.76
CA PRO A 343 -8.02 4.43 15.64
C PRO A 343 -6.52 4.18 15.86
N ASP A 344 -6.15 3.30 16.80
CA ASP A 344 -4.76 2.97 17.08
C ASP A 344 -4.14 2.25 15.88
N ASN A 345 -4.86 1.29 15.30
CA ASN A 345 -4.35 0.54 14.14
C ASN A 345 -4.39 1.38 12.85
N PHE A 346 -5.40 2.25 12.68
CA PHE A 346 -5.53 3.12 11.48
C PHE A 346 -4.31 4.03 11.33
N ALA A 347 -3.89 4.68 12.42
CA ALA A 347 -2.69 5.52 12.43
C ALA A 347 -1.42 4.75 12.01
N ARG A 348 -1.31 3.48 12.43
CA ARG A 348 -0.20 2.58 12.10
C ARG A 348 -0.30 1.96 10.70
N GLN A 349 -1.31 2.34 9.91
CA GLN A 349 -1.42 1.99 8.49
C GLN A 349 -1.22 3.19 7.57
N LEU A 350 -0.87 4.36 8.11
CA LEU A 350 -0.47 5.52 7.34
C LEU A 350 1.05 5.51 7.15
N ILE A 351 1.52 5.70 5.91
CA ILE A 351 2.95 5.81 5.59
C ILE A 351 3.27 7.22 5.15
N TYR A 352 4.21 7.86 5.86
CA TYR A 352 4.65 9.19 5.51
C TYR A 352 5.61 9.18 4.31
N HIS A 353 5.14 9.74 3.19
CA HIS A 353 5.95 10.11 2.05
C HIS A 353 6.64 11.45 2.28
N SER A 354 7.88 11.37 2.76
CA SER A 354 8.62 12.50 3.31
C SER A 354 9.11 13.52 2.27
N ALA A 355 9.01 13.23 0.98
CA ALA A 355 9.39 14.18 -0.06
C ALA A 355 8.44 15.38 -0.16
N ASN A 356 7.19 15.25 0.32
CA ASN A 356 6.16 16.29 0.30
C ASN A 356 6.09 17.02 -1.06
N ASN A 357 6.14 16.23 -2.14
CA ASN A 357 6.29 16.76 -3.49
C ASN A 357 4.96 16.73 -4.26
N LYS A 358 3.99 15.91 -3.86
CA LYS A 358 2.73 15.75 -4.59
C LYS A 358 1.85 16.98 -4.48
N GLN A 359 1.87 17.66 -3.33
CA GLN A 359 1.20 18.95 -3.17
C GLN A 359 1.63 20.01 -4.21
N ARG A 360 2.90 19.97 -4.65
CA ARG A 360 3.43 20.86 -5.71
C ARG A 360 3.17 20.32 -7.12
N GLN A 361 3.42 19.03 -7.34
CA GLN A 361 3.27 18.37 -8.63
C GLN A 361 1.80 18.35 -9.10
N LEU A 362 0.87 18.21 -8.16
CA LEU A 362 -0.57 18.06 -8.42
C LEU A 362 -1.38 19.24 -7.87
N HIS A 363 -0.78 20.43 -7.75
CA HIS A 363 -1.46 21.64 -7.25
C HIS A 363 -2.73 22.01 -8.04
N GLY A 364 -2.86 21.57 -9.30
CA GLY A 364 -4.08 21.73 -10.11
C GLY A 364 -5.19 20.70 -9.79
N LYS A 365 -4.90 19.72 -8.93
CA LYS A 365 -5.79 18.63 -8.54
C LYS A 365 -6.10 18.63 -7.03
N LYS A 366 -6.17 19.81 -6.39
CA LYS A 366 -6.48 19.93 -4.95
C LYS A 366 -7.75 19.17 -4.52
N LYS A 367 -8.73 19.05 -5.42
CA LYS A 367 -9.96 18.27 -5.23
C LYS A 367 -9.75 16.75 -5.08
N SER A 368 -8.52 16.27 -5.22
CA SER A 368 -8.15 14.85 -5.01
C SER A 368 -7.35 14.64 -3.73
N PHE A 369 -7.15 15.70 -2.95
CA PHE A 369 -6.46 15.66 -1.67
C PHE A 369 -7.47 15.72 -0.54
N VAL A 370 -7.42 14.74 0.36
CA VAL A 370 -8.34 14.62 1.50
C VAL A 370 -7.50 14.57 2.78
N LYS A 371 -7.85 15.36 3.80
CA LYS A 371 -7.19 15.24 5.10
C LYS A 371 -7.51 13.89 5.73
N ILE A 372 -6.58 13.33 6.50
CA ILE A 372 -6.77 12.00 7.08
C ILE A 372 -7.95 11.94 8.06
N ASN A 373 -8.18 13.00 8.85
CA ASN A 373 -9.32 13.09 9.77
C ASN A 373 -10.64 13.12 8.99
N ASP A 374 -10.74 13.93 7.93
CA ASP A 374 -11.95 13.98 7.11
C ASP A 374 -12.28 12.60 6.52
N LEU A 375 -11.28 11.92 5.93
CA LEU A 375 -11.49 10.58 5.36
C LEU A 375 -11.90 9.57 6.44
N TYR A 376 -11.22 9.59 7.58
CA TYR A 376 -11.51 8.67 8.69
C TYR A 376 -12.91 8.88 9.25
N GLY A 377 -13.32 10.13 9.52
CA GLY A 377 -14.66 10.45 9.98
C GLY A 377 -15.75 10.07 8.96
N GLN A 378 -15.49 10.20 7.65
CA GLN A 378 -16.40 9.69 6.62
C GLN A 378 -16.48 8.15 6.65
N LEU A 379 -15.36 7.45 6.84
CA LEU A 379 -15.35 5.98 6.98
C LEU A 379 -16.11 5.51 8.23
N LEU A 380 -16.00 6.25 9.33
CA LEU A 380 -16.75 5.98 10.55
C LEU A 380 -18.26 6.13 10.34
N THR A 381 -18.72 7.16 9.63
CA THR A 381 -20.12 7.30 9.21
C THR A 381 -20.58 6.07 8.43
N VAL A 382 -19.82 5.65 7.41
CA VAL A 382 -20.16 4.46 6.60
C VAL A 382 -20.17 3.18 7.44
N SER A 383 -19.27 3.04 8.42
CA SER A 383 -19.24 1.88 9.34
C SER A 383 -20.47 1.83 10.25
N LYS A 384 -20.94 2.98 10.73
CA LYS A 384 -22.14 3.09 11.54
C LYS A 384 -23.39 2.70 10.74
N ASP A 385 -23.50 3.20 9.51
CA ASP A 385 -24.60 2.83 8.62
C ASP A 385 -24.60 1.33 8.29
N ALA A 386 -23.41 0.74 8.15
CA ALA A 386 -23.23 -0.69 7.95
C ALA A 386 -23.66 -1.49 9.20
N GLU A 387 -23.31 -1.01 10.39
CA GLU A 387 -23.70 -1.60 11.66
C GLU A 387 -25.22 -1.58 11.87
N ASP A 388 -25.86 -0.44 11.57
CA ASP A 388 -27.33 -0.31 11.68
C ASP A 388 -28.04 -1.27 10.73
N LYS A 389 -27.55 -1.38 9.47
CA LYS A 389 -28.07 -2.34 8.49
C LYS A 389 -27.86 -3.80 8.94
N MET A 390 -26.75 -4.11 9.60
CA MET A 390 -26.48 -5.44 10.15
C MET A 390 -27.41 -5.77 11.33
N LYS A 391 -27.78 -4.79 12.15
CA LYS A 391 -28.76 -4.96 13.23
C LYS A 391 -30.18 -5.19 12.69
N GLU A 392 -30.53 -4.56 11.58
CA GLU A 392 -31.82 -4.75 10.91
C GLU A 392 -31.98 -6.17 10.34
N SER A 393 -30.94 -6.72 9.72
CA SER A 393 -30.98 -8.07 9.15
C SER A 393 -31.07 -9.18 10.20
N THR A 394 -30.62 -8.91 11.43
CA THR A 394 -30.67 -9.89 12.54
C THR A 394 -32.05 -9.93 13.23
N LYS A 395 -32.90 -8.93 13.01
CA LYS A 395 -34.25 -8.85 13.60
C LYS A 395 -35.32 -9.53 12.75
N GLN A 396 -35.01 -9.87 11.50
CA GLN A 396 -35.86 -10.63 10.58
C GLN A 396 -35.56 -12.11 10.71
#